data_AF-A0A5Q2VDD5-F1
#
_entry.id   AF-A0A5Q2VDD5-F1
#
_cell.length_a   1.000
_cell.length_b   1.000
_cell.length_c   1.000
_cell.angle_alpha   90.00
_cell.angle_beta   90.00
_cell.angle_gamma   90.00
#
_symmetry.space_group_name_H-M   'P 1'
#
loop_
_entity.id
_entity.type
_entity.pdbx_description
1 polymer ?
#
loop_
_entity_poly.entity_id
_entity_poly.type
_entity_poly.pdbx_seq_one_letter_code
_entity_poly.pdbx_strand_id
1 'polypeptide(L)'
;MNEDVMSKKMLLNYSALAISLFCLYPATAAETIHTQSSQQMSSARTSIEAPRQFVLEQPGKPDMVDKQLRWQDHTPLQSTGFWVEKGETVVVDIDYQGTSLIPAPEFFVTTPDDRTNRYKHAFKKTLKKGQNIITSEKSGILYIAAYNDPIAGDIKVNIRSGAKPFARYLLGLRILVKMNSDSGGT
;
A
#
# COMPACT_ATOMS: atom_id res chain seq x y z
N MET A 1 -54.67 38.62 -3.46
CA MET A 1 -54.73 40.09 -3.29
C MET A 1 -54.03 40.45 -2.00
N ASN A 2 -53.32 41.59 -2.02
CA ASN A 2 -52.43 42.19 -1.01
C ASN A 2 -51.03 41.54 -1.03
N GLU A 3 -50.05 41.97 -1.83
CA GLU A 3 -49.42 43.30 -2.02
C GLU A 3 -48.77 43.93 -0.77
N ASP A 4 -47.50 44.26 -0.97
CA ASP A 4 -46.73 45.40 -0.41
C ASP A 4 -46.11 45.22 1.01
N VAL A 5 -44.88 45.62 1.36
CA VAL A 5 -43.93 46.63 0.84
C VAL A 5 -42.48 46.25 1.24
N MET A 6 -41.54 46.59 0.36
CA MET A 6 -40.07 46.71 0.50
C MET A 6 -39.48 47.14 1.87
N SER A 7 -38.22 46.71 2.14
CA SER A 7 -37.20 47.66 2.64
C SER A 7 -35.75 47.28 2.31
N LYS A 8 -35.22 47.98 1.29
CA LYS A 8 -33.95 48.72 1.22
C LYS A 8 -32.60 48.02 1.57
N LYS A 9 -31.85 47.78 0.49
CA LYS A 9 -30.48 48.28 0.19
C LYS A 9 -29.50 48.39 1.37
N MET A 10 -28.38 47.65 1.28
CA MET A 10 -27.04 48.23 1.42
C MET A 10 -26.01 47.42 0.63
N LEU A 11 -25.71 47.92 -0.57
CA LEU A 11 -24.45 47.72 -1.26
C LEU A 11 -23.47 48.73 -0.66
N LEU A 12 -22.35 48.26 -0.10
CA LEU A 12 -21.23 49.13 0.25
C LEU A 12 -19.96 48.58 -0.38
N ASN A 13 -19.57 49.23 -1.48
CA ASN A 13 -18.26 49.13 -2.10
C ASN A 13 -17.24 49.85 -1.22
N TYR A 14 -16.06 49.25 -1.01
CA TYR A 14 -14.85 50.01 -0.67
C TYR A 14 -13.66 49.51 -1.48
N SER A 15 -13.02 50.47 -2.14
CA SER A 15 -11.82 50.36 -2.96
C SER A 15 -10.79 51.37 -2.40
N ALA A 16 -9.54 50.94 -2.17
CA ALA A 16 -8.27 51.73 -2.09
C ALA A 16 -7.22 50.82 -1.38
N LEU A 17 -6.09 50.39 -1.96
CA LEU A 17 -4.89 51.06 -2.48
C LEU A 17 -4.00 51.75 -1.41
N ALA A 18 -2.85 51.14 -1.07
CA ALA A 18 -1.58 51.77 -0.67
C ALA A 18 -0.49 50.67 -0.47
N ILE A 19 0.44 50.48 -1.41
CA ILE A 19 1.82 51.03 -1.52
C ILE A 19 2.81 50.54 -0.44
N SER A 20 3.65 49.58 -0.89
CA SER A 20 5.10 49.36 -0.66
C SER A 20 5.81 50.08 0.50
N LEU A 21 6.52 49.29 1.32
CA LEU A 21 7.71 49.73 2.03
C LEU A 21 8.88 48.78 1.74
N PHE A 22 9.89 49.35 1.07
CA PHE A 22 11.23 48.78 0.90
C PHE A 22 11.94 48.70 2.26
N CYS A 23 12.46 47.53 2.63
CA CYS A 23 13.56 47.42 3.58
C CYS A 23 14.65 46.53 2.97
N LEU A 24 15.70 47.18 2.48
CA LEU A 24 17.00 46.60 2.17
C LEU A 24 17.75 46.33 3.48
N TYR A 25 18.12 45.08 3.73
CA TYR A 25 19.25 44.73 4.59
C TYR A 25 19.97 43.51 4.01
N PRO A 26 21.29 43.57 3.79
CA PRO A 26 22.10 42.39 3.52
C PRO A 26 22.56 41.78 4.84
N ALA A 27 22.46 40.46 4.99
CA ALA A 27 23.17 39.73 6.01
C ALA A 27 23.70 38.44 5.40
N THR A 28 24.94 38.52 4.93
CA THR A 28 25.76 37.36 4.59
C THR A 28 26.03 36.56 5.86
N ALA A 29 25.49 35.34 5.92
CA ALA A 29 26.00 34.28 6.76
C ALA A 29 26.28 33.08 5.84
N ALA A 30 27.55 32.90 5.49
CA ALA A 30 28.06 31.62 5.08
C ALA A 30 27.96 30.67 6.28
N GLU A 31 27.51 29.43 6.09
CA GLU A 31 28.40 28.25 6.20
C GLU A 31 27.64 26.94 5.95
N THR A 32 28.35 26.03 5.29
CA THR A 32 28.16 24.57 5.28
C THR A 32 27.07 24.00 4.36
N ILE A 33 27.45 23.87 3.08
CA ILE A 33 26.90 22.85 2.18
C ILE A 33 27.40 21.48 2.69
N HIS A 34 26.55 20.75 3.40
CA HIS A 34 26.70 19.30 3.56
C HIS A 34 25.61 18.60 2.75
N THR A 35 25.98 18.33 1.50
CA THR A 35 25.74 17.13 0.70
C THR A 35 24.94 15.99 1.37
N GLN A 36 23.64 16.17 1.60
CA GLN A 36 22.73 15.08 1.99
C GLN A 36 21.31 15.36 1.49
N SER A 37 21.10 15.48 0.17
CA SER A 37 19.75 15.39 -0.40
C SER A 37 19.68 14.59 -1.72
N SER A 38 20.81 14.12 -2.23
CA SER A 38 20.88 13.44 -3.53
C SER A 38 20.65 11.92 -3.48
N GLN A 39 20.59 11.29 -2.30
CA GLN A 39 20.28 9.85 -2.19
C GLN A 39 18.83 9.55 -1.76
N GLN A 40 18.08 10.54 -1.26
CA GLN A 40 16.71 10.33 -0.80
C GLN A 40 15.65 10.65 -1.87
N MET A 41 16.05 11.23 -3.01
CA MET A 41 15.15 11.57 -4.12
C MET A 41 15.31 10.69 -5.38
N SER A 42 16.20 9.69 -5.39
CA SER A 42 16.32 8.72 -6.48
C SER A 42 15.39 7.50 -6.34
N SER A 43 14.92 7.17 -5.14
CA SER A 43 14.11 5.97 -4.86
C SER A 43 12.60 6.13 -5.06
N ALA A 44 12.12 7.29 -5.52
CA ALA A 44 10.70 7.60 -5.71
C ALA A 44 10.25 7.53 -7.19
N ARG A 45 10.89 6.67 -8.01
CA ARG A 45 10.53 6.39 -9.41
C ARG A 45 10.49 4.88 -9.67
N THR A 46 9.71 4.11 -8.91
CA THR A 46 10.02 2.67 -8.81
C THR A 46 8.82 1.79 -9.18
N SER A 47 8.80 1.43 -10.47
CA SER A 47 8.17 0.25 -11.10
C SER A 47 6.64 0.06 -11.04
N ILE A 48 6.06 -0.39 -12.16
CA ILE A 48 4.70 -0.97 -12.24
C ILE A 48 4.65 -2.32 -11.48
N GLU A 49 5.81 -2.95 -11.26
CA GLU A 49 5.95 -4.21 -10.54
C GLU A 49 5.73 -4.02 -9.04
N ALA A 50 4.97 -4.94 -8.45
CA ALA A 50 4.76 -4.96 -7.01
C ALA A 50 6.08 -5.19 -6.25
N PRO A 51 6.29 -4.55 -5.09
CA PRO A 51 7.51 -4.77 -4.32
C PRO A 51 7.55 -6.21 -3.78
N ARG A 52 8.71 -6.87 -3.89
CA ARG A 52 8.94 -8.21 -3.32
C ARG A 52 9.02 -8.21 -1.80
N GLN A 53 9.34 -7.05 -1.21
CA GLN A 53 9.39 -6.84 0.22
C GLN A 53 8.28 -5.91 0.68
N PHE A 54 7.52 -6.32 1.70
CA PHE A 54 6.43 -5.53 2.24
C PHE A 54 6.17 -5.89 3.71
N VAL A 55 5.42 -5.02 4.39
CA VAL A 55 4.89 -5.28 5.74
C VAL A 55 3.51 -5.88 5.59
N LEU A 56 3.27 -7.00 6.28
CA LEU A 56 1.98 -7.66 6.33
C LEU A 56 1.06 -6.89 7.29
N GLU A 57 -0.12 -6.51 6.81
CA GLU A 57 -1.14 -5.91 7.67
C GLU A 57 -1.62 -6.94 8.71
N GLN A 58 -2.04 -6.45 9.87
CA GLN A 58 -2.45 -7.29 10.99
C GLN A 58 -3.89 -6.93 11.38
N PRO A 59 -4.90 -7.30 10.56
CA PRO A 59 -6.29 -6.92 10.80
C PRO A 59 -6.94 -7.67 11.99
N GLY A 60 -6.26 -8.65 12.57
CA GLY A 60 -6.81 -9.56 13.56
C GLY A 60 -7.54 -10.74 12.93
N LYS A 61 -8.16 -11.56 13.77
CA LYS A 61 -8.90 -12.74 13.32
C LYS A 61 -10.18 -12.35 12.57
N PRO A 62 -10.51 -13.04 11.46
CA PRO A 62 -11.69 -12.76 10.68
C PRO A 62 -12.99 -13.31 11.30
N ASP A 63 -12.94 -13.93 12.50
CA ASP A 63 -14.01 -14.65 13.21
C ASP A 63 -15.05 -13.71 13.86
N MET A 64 -15.53 -12.77 13.05
CA MET A 64 -16.42 -11.70 13.48
C MET A 64 -17.85 -11.91 12.97
N VAL A 65 -18.16 -13.01 12.26
CA VAL A 65 -19.49 -13.30 11.72
C VAL A 65 -20.60 -13.16 12.77
N ASP A 66 -20.46 -13.82 13.92
CA ASP A 66 -21.48 -13.79 14.97
C ASP A 66 -21.58 -12.41 15.65
N LYS A 67 -20.45 -11.69 15.72
CA LYS A 67 -20.38 -10.34 16.30
C LYS A 67 -20.88 -9.26 15.33
N GLN A 68 -20.86 -9.52 14.04
CA GLN A 68 -21.20 -8.56 12.97
C GLN A 68 -22.51 -8.90 12.26
N LEU A 69 -23.20 -9.97 12.66
CA LEU A 69 -24.47 -10.43 12.06
C LEU A 69 -24.36 -10.64 10.54
N ARG A 70 -23.27 -11.28 10.09
CA ARG A 70 -23.02 -11.54 8.66
C ARG A 70 -23.16 -13.01 8.32
N TRP A 71 -23.25 -13.33 7.03
CA TRP A 71 -23.27 -14.72 6.56
C TRP A 71 -21.87 -15.33 6.39
N GLN A 72 -20.84 -14.49 6.20
CA GLN A 72 -19.47 -14.92 5.88
C GLN A 72 -18.43 -14.03 6.56
N ASP A 73 -17.30 -14.64 6.91
CA ASP A 73 -16.13 -13.96 7.46
C ASP A 73 -15.45 -13.07 6.40
N HIS A 74 -14.70 -12.08 6.86
CA HIS A 74 -13.83 -11.31 5.99
C HIS A 74 -12.69 -12.16 5.44
N THR A 75 -12.21 -11.82 4.24
CA THR A 75 -11.07 -12.49 3.66
C THR A 75 -9.79 -12.13 4.44
N PRO A 76 -8.96 -13.11 4.82
CA PRO A 76 -7.65 -12.89 5.46
C PRO A 76 -6.56 -12.56 4.43
N LEU A 77 -6.90 -12.49 3.14
CA LEU A 77 -5.96 -12.49 2.03
C LEU A 77 -5.43 -11.09 1.76
N GLN A 78 -4.11 -10.95 1.82
CA GLN A 78 -3.40 -9.77 1.35
C GLN A 78 -2.70 -10.09 0.04
N SER A 79 -3.07 -9.35 -1.01
CA SER A 79 -2.50 -9.55 -2.35
C SER A 79 -1.00 -9.25 -2.32
N THR A 80 -0.20 -10.00 -3.09
CA THR A 80 1.23 -9.73 -3.24
C THR A 80 1.57 -9.03 -4.56
N GLY A 81 0.68 -9.13 -5.56
CA GLY A 81 0.99 -8.71 -6.93
C GLY A 81 1.87 -9.69 -7.72
N PHE A 82 1.91 -10.96 -7.31
CA PHE A 82 2.64 -12.02 -8.00
C PHE A 82 1.71 -13.18 -8.41
N TRP A 83 2.07 -13.85 -9.49
CA TRP A 83 1.49 -15.10 -9.97
C TRP A 83 2.52 -16.21 -9.83
N VAL A 84 2.06 -17.40 -9.45
CA VAL A 84 2.89 -18.60 -9.32
C VAL A 84 2.35 -19.65 -10.28
N GLU A 85 3.22 -20.39 -10.96
CA GLU A 85 2.84 -21.55 -11.75
C GLU A 85 2.85 -22.84 -10.92
N LYS A 86 2.02 -23.82 -11.31
CA LYS A 86 2.09 -25.17 -10.76
C LYS A 86 3.48 -25.77 -11.02
N GLY A 87 4.09 -26.30 -9.96
CA GLY A 87 5.45 -26.85 -9.97
C GLY A 87 6.55 -25.81 -9.77
N GLU A 88 6.21 -24.51 -9.73
CA GLU A 88 7.19 -23.45 -9.46
C GLU A 88 7.56 -23.42 -7.97
N THR A 89 8.86 -23.28 -7.69
CA THR A 89 9.37 -23.10 -6.34
C THR A 89 9.55 -21.62 -6.03
N VAL A 90 8.90 -21.17 -4.97
CA VAL A 90 8.98 -19.80 -4.45
C VAL A 90 9.72 -19.81 -3.13
N VAL A 91 10.65 -18.86 -2.96
CA VAL A 91 11.36 -18.65 -1.70
C VAL A 91 10.83 -17.40 -1.03
N VAL A 92 10.27 -17.55 0.17
CA VAL A 92 9.68 -16.47 0.96
C VAL A 92 10.30 -16.43 2.34
N ASP A 93 10.86 -15.28 2.70
CA ASP A 93 11.36 -15.03 4.06
C ASP A 93 10.31 -14.27 4.87
N ILE A 94 10.08 -14.71 6.10
CA ILE A 94 9.18 -14.07 7.07
C ILE A 94 10.00 -13.65 8.29
N ASP A 95 9.92 -12.38 8.66
CA ASP A 95 10.58 -11.84 9.86
C ASP A 95 9.59 -11.07 10.74
N TYR A 96 9.70 -11.24 12.05
CA TYR A 96 8.87 -10.56 13.04
C TYR A 96 9.51 -10.67 14.44
N GLN A 97 9.14 -9.77 15.35
CA GLN A 97 9.60 -9.82 16.74
C GLN A 97 8.82 -10.86 17.56
N GLY A 98 9.50 -11.53 18.48
CA GLY A 98 8.91 -12.57 19.33
C GLY A 98 9.12 -14.01 18.82
N THR A 99 8.44 -14.95 19.46
CA THR A 99 8.71 -16.40 19.34
C THR A 99 7.76 -17.12 18.40
N SER A 100 6.49 -16.70 18.27
CA SER A 100 5.53 -17.36 17.38
C SER A 100 4.35 -16.46 17.00
N LEU A 101 3.83 -16.65 15.78
CA LEU A 101 2.54 -16.14 15.34
C LEU A 101 1.52 -17.27 15.39
N ILE A 102 0.45 -17.11 16.18
CA ILE A 102 -0.61 -18.11 16.30
C ILE A 102 -1.96 -17.45 16.04
N PRO A 103 -2.67 -17.83 14.97
CA PRO A 103 -2.21 -18.69 13.86
C PRO A 103 -1.08 -18.06 13.02
N ALA A 104 -0.23 -18.89 12.41
CA ALA A 104 0.84 -18.42 11.55
C ALA A 104 0.30 -17.98 10.17
N PRO A 105 0.95 -17.01 9.49
CA PRO A 105 0.58 -16.63 8.13
C PRO A 105 0.65 -17.82 7.16
N GLU A 106 -0.13 -17.78 6.08
CA GLU A 106 -0.12 -18.82 5.06
C GLU A 106 0.33 -18.26 3.69
N PHE A 107 1.18 -19.03 3.01
CA PHE A 107 1.38 -18.95 1.58
C PHE A 107 0.12 -19.46 0.90
N PHE A 108 -0.55 -18.60 0.13
CA PHE A 108 -1.88 -18.88 -0.36
C PHE A 108 -1.96 -18.62 -1.86
N VAL A 109 -2.19 -19.66 -2.65
CA VAL A 109 -2.34 -19.57 -4.10
C VAL A 109 -3.75 -19.96 -4.48
N THR A 110 -4.46 -19.04 -5.15
CA THR A 110 -5.79 -19.29 -5.69
C THR A 110 -5.99 -18.55 -7.01
N THR A 111 -6.98 -19.00 -7.77
CA THR A 111 -7.39 -18.36 -9.02
C THR A 111 -8.62 -17.47 -8.77
N PRO A 112 -8.81 -16.39 -9.56
CA PRO A 112 -9.97 -15.50 -9.41
C PRO A 112 -11.33 -16.19 -9.56
N ASP A 113 -11.38 -17.35 -10.22
CA ASP A 113 -12.57 -18.15 -10.46
C ASP A 113 -12.83 -19.22 -9.39
N ASP A 114 -12.01 -19.31 -8.33
CA ASP A 114 -12.29 -20.19 -7.19
C ASP A 114 -13.55 -19.71 -6.44
N ARG A 115 -14.69 -20.31 -6.79
CA ARG A 115 -15.99 -20.06 -6.15
C ARG A 115 -16.31 -21.06 -5.03
N THR A 116 -15.32 -21.81 -4.57
CA THR A 116 -15.57 -22.78 -3.48
C THR A 116 -15.69 -22.09 -2.14
N ASN A 117 -16.59 -22.61 -1.30
CA ASN A 117 -16.75 -22.12 0.05
C ASN A 117 -15.41 -22.24 0.83
N ARG A 118 -14.92 -21.14 1.40
CA ARG A 118 -13.64 -21.03 2.13
C ARG A 118 -12.39 -21.44 1.32
N TYR A 119 -12.43 -21.26 0.00
CA TYR A 119 -11.29 -21.51 -0.88
C TYR A 119 -10.76 -22.94 -0.76
N LYS A 120 -11.65 -23.94 -0.82
CA LYS A 120 -11.31 -25.37 -0.78
C LYS A 120 -10.36 -25.78 -1.91
N HIS A 121 -10.32 -25.01 -3.00
CA HIS A 121 -9.42 -25.25 -4.10
C HIS A 121 -8.17 -24.35 -4.07
N ALA A 122 -7.95 -23.54 -3.06
CA ALA A 122 -6.66 -22.87 -2.91
C ALA A 122 -5.56 -23.87 -2.49
N PHE A 123 -4.33 -23.60 -2.91
CA PHE A 123 -3.15 -24.20 -2.33
C PHE A 123 -2.68 -23.35 -1.16
N LYS A 124 -2.50 -23.98 0.02
CA LYS A 124 -2.15 -23.30 1.27
C LYS A 124 -0.97 -24.00 1.93
N LYS A 125 0.03 -23.22 2.37
CA LYS A 125 1.14 -23.72 3.19
C LYS A 125 1.42 -22.74 4.32
N THR A 126 1.49 -23.24 5.55
CA THR A 126 1.87 -22.45 6.71
C THR A 126 3.29 -21.92 6.55
N LEU A 127 3.48 -20.63 6.76
CA LEU A 127 4.76 -19.96 6.76
C LEU A 127 5.35 -19.91 8.17
N LYS A 128 6.66 -20.08 8.27
CA LYS A 128 7.43 -19.99 9.52
C LYS A 128 8.36 -18.79 9.46
N LYS A 129 8.77 -18.29 10.64
CA LYS A 129 9.85 -17.31 10.74
C LYS A 129 11.11 -17.82 10.05
N GLY A 130 11.81 -16.94 9.34
CA GLY A 130 12.95 -17.26 8.50
C GLY A 130 12.53 -17.65 7.08
N GLN A 131 13.35 -18.46 6.43
CA GLN A 131 13.18 -18.85 5.04
C GLN A 131 12.18 -20.00 4.87
N ASN A 132 11.29 -19.85 3.89
CA ASN A 132 10.33 -20.86 3.46
C ASN A 132 10.57 -21.14 1.97
N ILE A 133 10.80 -22.41 1.63
CA ILE A 133 10.96 -22.87 0.25
C ILE A 133 9.73 -23.71 -0.09
N ILE A 134 8.88 -23.22 -0.99
CA ILE A 134 7.57 -23.80 -1.27
C ILE A 134 7.42 -24.06 -2.76
N THR A 135 7.21 -25.32 -3.14
CA THR A 135 6.78 -25.69 -4.49
C THR A 135 5.26 -25.66 -4.56
N SER A 136 4.71 -24.81 -5.44
CA SER A 136 3.26 -24.67 -5.57
C SER A 136 2.63 -25.85 -6.30
N GLU A 137 1.57 -26.42 -5.74
CA GLU A 137 0.81 -27.48 -6.41
C GLU A 137 -0.25 -26.91 -7.38
N LYS A 138 -0.42 -25.58 -7.41
CA LYS A 138 -1.40 -24.87 -8.24
C LYS A 138 -0.83 -23.63 -8.90
N SER A 139 -1.34 -23.31 -10.09
CA SER A 139 -1.13 -21.98 -10.68
C SER A 139 -2.16 -20.99 -10.12
N GLY A 140 -1.76 -19.74 -9.91
CA GLY A 140 -2.69 -18.71 -9.44
C GLY A 140 -2.01 -17.46 -8.91
N ILE A 141 -2.83 -16.55 -8.40
CA ILE A 141 -2.38 -15.33 -7.73
C ILE A 141 -1.87 -15.72 -6.34
N LEU A 142 -0.70 -15.20 -5.99
CA LEU A 142 -0.11 -15.35 -4.67
C LEU A 142 -0.65 -14.29 -3.70
N TYR A 143 -1.18 -14.76 -2.59
CA TYR A 143 -1.57 -13.98 -1.43
C TYR A 143 -0.76 -14.45 -0.21
N ILE A 144 -0.63 -13.57 0.77
CA ILE A 144 -0.29 -13.96 2.14
C ILE A 144 -1.56 -13.85 2.97
N ALA A 145 -1.99 -14.97 3.56
CA ALA A 145 -3.15 -14.96 4.45
C ALA A 145 -2.69 -14.70 5.88
N ALA A 146 -3.21 -13.65 6.51
CA ALA A 146 -2.92 -13.30 7.90
C ALA A 146 -4.17 -13.50 8.76
N TYR A 147 -4.06 -14.33 9.79
CA TYR A 147 -5.16 -14.64 10.72
C TYR A 147 -4.78 -14.32 12.17
N ASN A 148 -3.57 -13.84 12.40
CA ASN A 148 -3.06 -13.56 13.74
C ASN A 148 -3.68 -12.28 14.30
N ASP A 149 -3.82 -12.26 15.62
CA ASP A 149 -4.02 -11.01 16.34
C ASP A 149 -2.77 -10.12 16.17
N PRO A 150 -2.92 -8.79 16.21
CA PRO A 150 -1.78 -7.88 16.09
C PRO A 150 -0.71 -8.17 17.14
N ILE A 151 0.54 -8.26 16.70
CA ILE A 151 1.71 -8.35 17.59
C ILE A 151 2.34 -6.97 17.79
N ALA A 152 3.21 -6.89 18.79
CA ALA A 152 4.12 -5.75 18.92
C ALA A 152 5.12 -5.76 17.74
N GLY A 153 4.99 -4.77 16.86
CA GLY A 153 5.86 -4.58 15.70
C GLY A 153 5.36 -5.20 14.40
N ASP A 154 6.19 -5.10 13.37
CA ASP A 154 5.85 -5.48 12.00
C ASP A 154 6.14 -6.96 11.72
N ILE A 155 5.31 -7.54 10.85
CA ILE A 155 5.60 -8.80 10.16
C ILE A 155 6.11 -8.44 8.77
N LYS A 156 7.39 -8.67 8.50
CA LYS A 156 8.04 -8.39 7.22
C LYS A 156 8.01 -9.64 6.35
N VAL A 157 7.59 -9.47 5.11
CA VAL A 157 7.57 -10.52 4.09
C VAL A 157 8.56 -10.14 2.99
N ASN A 158 9.34 -11.11 2.52
CA ASN A 158 10.23 -10.95 1.37
C ASN A 158 10.14 -12.15 0.41
N ILE A 159 9.58 -11.95 -0.77
CA ILE A 159 9.52 -12.95 -1.84
C ILE A 159 10.86 -12.92 -2.60
N ARG A 160 11.82 -13.72 -2.14
CA ARG A 160 13.21 -13.71 -2.61
C ARG A 160 13.38 -14.18 -4.05
N SER A 161 12.65 -15.20 -4.46
CA SER A 161 12.76 -15.77 -5.81
C SER A 161 11.52 -16.59 -6.17
N GLY A 162 11.39 -16.91 -7.46
CA GLY A 162 10.16 -17.43 -8.04
C GLY A 162 9.06 -16.37 -8.05
N ALA A 163 7.88 -16.78 -8.50
CA ALA A 163 6.69 -15.98 -8.73
C ALA A 163 6.94 -14.83 -9.73
N LYS A 164 6.13 -14.79 -10.79
CA LYS A 164 6.20 -13.74 -11.81
C LYS A 164 5.32 -12.54 -11.44
N PRO A 165 5.69 -11.31 -11.79
CA PRO A 165 4.84 -10.15 -11.60
C PRO A 165 3.43 -10.35 -12.19
N PHE A 166 2.43 -9.89 -11.45
CA PHE A 166 1.03 -9.92 -11.85
C PHE A 166 0.40 -8.55 -11.61
N ALA A 167 -0.38 -8.06 -12.57
CA ALA A 167 -0.96 -6.74 -12.49
C ALA A 167 -1.85 -6.60 -11.25
N ARG A 168 -1.59 -5.55 -10.45
CA ARG A 168 -2.37 -5.19 -9.28
C ARG A 168 -2.52 -3.69 -9.21
N TYR A 169 -3.72 -3.23 -8.85
CA TYR A 169 -3.98 -1.86 -8.48
C TYR A 169 -4.23 -1.75 -6.98
N LEU A 170 -3.53 -0.83 -6.31
CA LEU A 170 -3.77 -0.48 -4.91
C LEU A 170 -4.33 0.93 -4.84
N LEU A 171 -5.56 1.05 -4.35
CA LEU A 171 -6.20 2.35 -4.15
C LEU A 171 -5.44 3.14 -3.06
N GLY A 172 -5.21 4.42 -3.30
CA GLY A 172 -4.48 5.28 -2.37
C GLY A 172 -2.95 5.17 -2.44
N LEU A 173 -2.41 4.21 -3.20
CA LEU A 173 -0.99 4.17 -3.52
C LEU A 173 -0.72 5.12 -4.70
N ARG A 174 0.03 6.19 -4.46
CA ARG A 174 0.32 7.22 -5.47
C ARG A 174 1.30 6.67 -6.52
N ILE A 175 0.83 6.36 -7.72
CA ILE A 175 1.68 6.11 -8.90
C ILE A 175 2.04 7.47 -9.49
N LEU A 176 3.26 7.95 -9.26
CA LEU A 176 3.71 9.23 -9.79
C LEU A 176 4.31 9.03 -11.20
N VAL A 177 3.47 9.20 -12.23
CA VAL A 177 3.92 9.21 -13.62
C VAL A 177 4.54 10.56 -13.92
N LYS A 178 5.86 10.62 -14.05
CA LYS A 178 6.55 11.84 -14.49
C LYS A 178 6.47 11.91 -16.01
N MET A 179 5.59 12.76 -16.54
CA MET A 179 5.63 13.13 -17.95
C MET A 179 6.90 13.97 -18.17
N ASN A 180 7.86 13.45 -18.92
CA ASN A 180 8.97 14.26 -19.42
C ASN A 180 8.40 15.17 -20.52
N SER A 181 8.25 16.46 -20.22
CA SER A 181 8.19 17.47 -21.27
C SER A 181 9.61 17.68 -21.78
N ASP A 182 9.93 17.10 -22.93
CA ASP A 182 11.09 17.55 -23.71
C ASP A 182 10.85 19.00 -24.12
N SER A 183 11.56 19.93 -23.48
CA SER A 183 11.78 21.26 -24.03
C SER A 183 13.23 21.34 -24.49
N GLY A 184 13.47 20.88 -25.72
CA GLY A 184 14.61 21.32 -26.51
C GLY A 184 14.42 22.76 -26.98
N GLY A 185 15.54 23.49 -27.13
CA GLY A 185 15.61 24.87 -27.61
C GLY A 185 16.62 25.66 -26.79
N THR A 186 17.91 25.51 -27.09
CA THR A 186 18.76 26.47 -27.84
C THR A 186 18.95 27.79 -27.12
#